data_AF-A0A379AGF1-F1
#
_entry.id   AF-A0A379AGF1-F1
#
_cell.length_a   1.000
_cell.length_b   1.000
_cell.length_c   1.000
_cell.angle_alpha   90.00
_cell.angle_beta   90.00
_cell.angle_gamma   90.00
#
_symmetry.space_group_name_H-M   'P 1'
#
loop_
_entity.id
_entity.type
_entity.pdbx_description
1 polymer ?
#
loop_
_entity_poly.entity_id
_entity_poly.type
_entity_poly.pdbx_seq_one_letter_code
_entity_poly.pdbx_strand_id
1 'polypeptide(L)'
;MSHFKRMLYGWEKSDAGIYEHCFNRFGGSVNMHPDVIRFFSSRTGHEATYFHKVKQGGYIAAYALLDHSRIGVDQWKKFPLSYDEIMVPAAKNASMCFPERTNKMSHFNKHNFINFNFSFARKNKVCFVKESYSVKTEKNRRNEYNRFTRAGGRCCDMNQFSPEELADYYIFLFKSRFSDSITCYSRENLITLIIAMKRMLFGYILFVGNEPCAMDLLFMAESEHIIYF
;
A
#
# COMPACT_ATOMS: atom_id res chain seq x y z
N MET A 1 -14.83 -23.50 5.88
CA MET A 1 -14.75 -23.59 4.40
C MET A 1 -13.37 -23.18 3.84
N SER A 2 -12.74 -22.11 4.34
CA SER A 2 -11.38 -21.67 3.90
C SER A 2 -10.29 -22.69 4.24
N HIS A 3 -10.32 -23.32 5.42
CA HIS A 3 -9.35 -24.36 5.81
C HIS A 3 -9.27 -25.52 4.81
N PHE A 4 -10.43 -26.05 4.39
CA PHE A 4 -10.49 -27.13 3.39
C PHE A 4 -9.92 -26.69 2.03
N LYS A 5 -10.19 -25.45 1.61
CA LYS A 5 -9.60 -24.88 0.39
C LYS A 5 -8.09 -24.74 0.49
N ARG A 6 -7.55 -24.29 1.63
CA ARG A 6 -6.10 -24.18 1.85
C ARG A 6 -5.43 -25.52 1.66
N MET A 7 -5.96 -26.57 2.29
CA MET A 7 -5.47 -27.94 2.12
C MET A 7 -5.57 -28.42 0.66
N LEU A 8 -6.74 -28.29 0.04
CA LEU A 8 -6.98 -28.72 -1.34
C LEU A 8 -6.09 -27.99 -2.35
N TYR A 9 -5.84 -26.70 -2.11
CA TYR A 9 -5.01 -25.87 -2.97
C TYR A 9 -3.52 -25.93 -2.57
N GLY A 10 -3.12 -26.73 -1.57
CA GLY A 10 -1.72 -26.88 -1.15
C GLY A 10 -1.11 -25.62 -0.54
N TRP A 11 -1.86 -24.90 0.28
CA TRP A 11 -1.36 -23.81 1.13
C TRP A 11 -1.11 -24.32 2.54
N GLU A 12 0.06 -24.04 3.07
CA GLU A 12 0.51 -24.50 4.38
C GLU A 12 0.57 -23.32 5.36
N LYS A 13 0.22 -23.55 6.63
CA LYS A 13 0.36 -22.54 7.68
C LYS A 13 1.85 -22.26 7.89
N SER A 14 2.20 -20.98 8.07
CA SER A 14 3.58 -20.53 8.30
C SER A 14 3.66 -19.46 9.38
N ASP A 15 4.85 -18.91 9.53
CA ASP A 15 5.18 -17.78 10.39
C ASP A 15 5.43 -16.47 9.61
N ALA A 16 5.66 -15.41 10.37
CA ALA A 16 5.94 -14.07 9.87
C ALA A 16 7.27 -13.98 9.09
N GLY A 17 8.26 -14.80 9.41
CA GLY A 17 9.57 -14.78 8.76
C GLY A 17 9.51 -15.33 7.32
N ILE A 18 8.80 -16.44 7.11
CA ILE A 18 8.53 -16.97 5.76
C ILE A 18 7.71 -15.96 4.94
N TYR A 19 6.73 -15.32 5.57
CA TYR A 19 5.92 -14.30 4.92
C TYR A 19 6.77 -13.09 4.47
N GLU A 20 7.61 -12.57 5.37
CA GLU A 20 8.52 -11.45 5.10
C GLU A 20 9.54 -11.80 4.01
N HIS A 21 10.08 -13.02 4.03
CA HIS A 21 10.94 -13.52 2.95
C HIS A 21 10.23 -13.50 1.59
N CYS A 22 9.00 -14.03 1.52
CA CYS A 22 8.22 -14.02 0.29
C CYS A 22 7.87 -12.60 -0.16
N PHE A 23 7.51 -11.72 0.77
CA PHE A 23 7.21 -10.32 0.49
C PHE A 23 8.42 -9.60 -0.11
N ASN A 24 9.58 -9.71 0.52
CA ASN A 24 10.81 -9.08 0.02
C ASN A 24 11.20 -9.59 -1.37
N ARG A 25 10.97 -10.87 -1.66
CA ARG A 25 11.31 -11.48 -2.94
C ARG A 25 10.31 -11.19 -4.06
N PHE A 26 9.02 -11.20 -3.76
CA PHE A 26 7.95 -11.18 -4.77
C PHE A 26 7.12 -9.89 -4.78
N GLY A 27 7.32 -9.02 -3.79
CA GLY A 27 6.58 -7.77 -3.63
C GLY A 27 5.18 -7.95 -3.06
N GLY A 28 4.55 -6.82 -2.75
CA GLY A 28 3.19 -6.75 -2.24
C GLY A 28 2.75 -5.31 -2.04
N SER A 29 1.47 -5.11 -1.75
CA SER A 29 0.91 -3.78 -1.48
C SER A 29 1.25 -3.32 -0.06
N VAL A 30 1.16 -2.01 0.21
CA VAL A 30 1.40 -1.42 1.55
C VAL A 30 0.55 -2.11 2.62
N ASN A 31 -0.74 -2.34 2.35
CA ASN A 31 -1.65 -3.03 3.29
C ASN A 31 -1.34 -4.53 3.52
N MET A 32 -0.38 -5.07 2.78
CA MET A 32 0.19 -6.41 2.95
C MET A 32 1.64 -6.34 3.47
N HIS A 33 2.21 -5.17 3.72
CA HIS A 33 3.60 -5.08 4.17
C HIS A 33 3.78 -5.76 5.55
N PRO A 34 4.86 -6.54 5.79
CA PRO A 34 5.09 -7.23 7.07
C PRO A 34 5.00 -6.30 8.27
N ASP A 35 5.60 -5.11 8.20
CA ASP A 35 5.53 -4.10 9.28
C ASP A 35 4.11 -3.57 9.51
N VAL A 36 3.32 -3.38 8.44
CA VAL A 36 1.93 -2.93 8.55
C VAL A 36 1.08 -3.99 9.23
N ILE A 37 1.24 -5.26 8.85
CA ILE A 37 0.54 -6.39 9.48
C ILE A 37 0.93 -6.51 10.96
N ARG A 38 2.23 -6.48 11.28
CA ARG A 38 2.74 -6.53 12.66
C ARG A 38 2.18 -5.40 13.51
N PHE A 39 2.22 -4.17 13.00
CA PHE A 39 1.73 -2.98 13.69
C PHE A 39 0.23 -3.07 13.99
N PHE A 40 -0.58 -3.48 13.02
CA PHE A 40 -2.02 -3.57 13.24
C PHE A 40 -2.43 -4.78 14.06
N SER A 41 -1.74 -5.91 13.95
CA SER A 41 -1.96 -7.08 14.80
C SER A 41 -1.75 -6.75 16.28
N SER A 42 -0.65 -6.07 16.61
CA SER A 42 -0.39 -5.65 17.99
C SER A 42 -1.38 -4.58 18.48
N ARG A 43 -1.73 -3.61 17.62
CA ARG A 43 -2.62 -2.50 18.00
C ARG A 43 -4.08 -2.92 18.18
N THR A 44 -4.60 -3.83 17.35
CA THR A 44 -6.00 -4.26 17.43
C THR A 44 -6.19 -5.50 18.29
N GLY A 45 -5.10 -6.16 18.71
CA GLY A 45 -5.15 -7.46 19.40
C GLY A 45 -5.62 -8.62 18.50
N HIS A 46 -5.73 -8.39 17.20
CA HIS A 46 -6.13 -9.42 16.25
C HIS A 46 -4.92 -10.26 15.87
N GLU A 47 -5.05 -11.59 15.89
CA GLU A 47 -3.97 -12.49 15.49
C GLU A 47 -3.69 -12.35 13.99
N ALA A 48 -2.41 -12.16 13.65
CA ALA A 48 -1.91 -12.32 12.30
C ALA A 48 -1.60 -13.80 12.04
N THR A 49 -2.22 -14.38 11.01
CA THR A 49 -1.95 -15.76 10.57
C THR A 49 -1.36 -15.77 9.18
N TYR A 50 -0.32 -16.58 8.98
CA TYR A 50 0.45 -16.61 7.75
C TYR A 50 0.32 -17.96 7.06
N PHE A 51 0.35 -17.92 5.73
CA PHE A 51 0.32 -19.10 4.89
C PHE A 51 1.30 -18.95 3.74
N HIS A 52 1.87 -20.05 3.29
CA HIS A 52 2.78 -20.08 2.16
C HIS A 52 2.43 -21.22 1.20
N LYS A 53 3.02 -21.15 0.00
CA LYS A 53 2.94 -22.19 -1.00
C LYS A 53 4.32 -22.55 -1.53
N VAL A 54 4.57 -23.84 -1.64
CA VAL A 54 5.83 -24.40 -2.17
C VAL A 54 5.61 -25.03 -3.54
N LYS A 55 6.60 -24.92 -4.43
CA LYS A 55 6.69 -25.70 -5.67
C LYS A 55 8.16 -25.99 -5.95
N GLN A 56 8.48 -27.25 -6.28
CA GLN A 56 9.86 -27.70 -6.54
C GLN A 56 10.84 -27.34 -5.41
N GLY A 57 10.40 -27.41 -4.15
CA GLY A 57 11.22 -27.12 -2.98
C GLY A 57 11.44 -25.63 -2.66
N GLY A 58 10.88 -24.70 -3.44
CA GLY A 58 10.97 -23.26 -3.19
C GLY A 58 9.63 -22.62 -2.87
N TYR A 59 9.65 -21.58 -2.02
CA TYR A 59 8.50 -20.72 -1.77
C TYR A 59 8.12 -19.96 -3.05
N ILE A 60 6.86 -20.07 -3.46
CA ILE A 60 6.34 -19.42 -4.68
C ILE A 60 5.26 -18.38 -4.41
N ALA A 61 4.68 -18.37 -3.21
CA ALA A 61 3.75 -17.34 -2.77
C ALA A 61 3.56 -17.40 -1.26
N ALA A 62 3.12 -16.29 -0.68
CA ALA A 62 2.65 -16.23 0.70
C ALA A 62 1.49 -15.23 0.83
N TYR A 63 0.70 -15.37 1.89
CA TYR A 63 -0.28 -14.37 2.27
C TYR A 63 -0.47 -14.35 3.79
N ALA A 64 -0.96 -13.23 4.28
CA ALA A 64 -1.31 -13.04 5.68
C ALA A 64 -2.80 -12.71 5.81
N LEU A 65 -3.38 -13.15 6.92
CA LEU A 65 -4.71 -12.77 7.37
C LEU A 65 -4.60 -12.06 8.71
N LEU A 66 -5.40 -11.02 8.87
CA LEU A 66 -5.67 -10.42 10.17
C LEU A 66 -7.06 -10.89 10.64
N ASP A 67 -7.16 -11.30 11.91
CA ASP A 67 -8.40 -11.79 12.52
C ASP A 67 -9.01 -13.00 11.75
N HIS A 68 -8.13 -13.90 11.30
CA HIS A 68 -8.41 -15.18 10.62
C HIS A 68 -9.29 -15.15 9.35
N SER A 69 -9.78 -13.98 8.94
CA SER A 69 -10.86 -13.86 7.96
C SER A 69 -10.61 -12.82 6.88
N ARG A 70 -9.78 -11.79 7.15
CA ARG A 70 -9.50 -10.73 6.18
C ARG A 70 -8.07 -10.77 5.70
N ILE A 71 -7.91 -10.82 4.38
CA ILE A 71 -6.62 -10.69 3.73
C ILE A 71 -6.17 -9.23 3.77
N GLY A 72 -4.95 -8.99 4.27
CA GLY A 72 -4.41 -7.63 4.41
C GLY A 72 -5.10 -6.78 5.48
N VAL A 73 -4.63 -5.55 5.62
CA VAL A 73 -5.07 -4.63 6.67
C VAL A 73 -6.14 -3.66 6.16
N ASP A 74 -7.38 -3.87 6.60
CA ASP A 74 -8.56 -3.06 6.26
C ASP A 74 -8.85 -1.99 7.32
N GLN A 75 -7.97 -0.99 7.43
CA GLN A 75 -8.06 0.04 8.48
C GLN A 75 -8.24 1.48 7.94
N TRP A 76 -8.55 1.60 6.64
CA TRP A 76 -8.67 2.86 5.88
C TRP A 76 -9.68 3.86 6.46
N LYS A 77 -10.62 3.42 7.29
CA LYS A 77 -11.61 4.31 7.94
C LYS A 77 -11.01 5.12 9.09
N LYS A 78 -10.00 4.58 9.78
CA LYS A 78 -9.37 5.22 10.95
C LYS A 78 -7.98 5.75 10.64
N PHE A 79 -7.32 5.19 9.64
CA PHE A 79 -5.95 5.48 9.25
C PHE A 79 -5.87 5.75 7.74
N PRO A 80 -4.97 6.63 7.27
CA PRO A 80 -4.74 6.88 5.85
C PRO A 80 -3.96 5.73 5.19
N LEU A 81 -4.49 4.51 5.26
CA LEU A 81 -3.92 3.30 4.66
C LEU A 81 -4.92 2.76 3.64
N SER A 82 -4.59 2.79 2.34
CA SER A 82 -5.50 2.30 1.31
C SER A 82 -5.74 0.79 1.44
N TYR A 83 -7.00 0.41 1.23
CA TYR A 83 -7.42 -0.98 1.10
C TYR A 83 -8.21 -1.20 -0.19
N ASP A 84 -7.91 -0.43 -1.24
CA ASP A 84 -8.60 -0.54 -2.54
C ASP A 84 -8.00 -1.61 -3.44
N GLU A 85 -6.71 -1.92 -3.24
CA GLU A 85 -6.01 -3.00 -3.93
C GLU A 85 -5.21 -3.84 -2.92
N ILE A 86 -5.18 -5.15 -3.15
CA ILE A 86 -4.42 -6.13 -2.38
C ILE A 86 -3.51 -6.87 -3.34
N MET A 87 -2.21 -6.68 -3.21
CA MET A 87 -1.19 -7.41 -3.93
C MET A 87 -0.49 -8.35 -2.97
N VAL A 88 -0.60 -9.65 -3.24
CA VAL A 88 0.00 -10.70 -2.43
C VAL A 88 1.35 -11.13 -3.02
N PRO A 89 2.34 -11.46 -2.18
CA PRO A 89 3.60 -12.01 -2.65
C PRO A 89 3.42 -13.30 -3.44
N ALA A 90 3.76 -13.27 -4.73
CA ALA A 90 3.70 -14.42 -5.61
C ALA A 90 4.74 -14.33 -6.75
N ALA A 91 5.44 -15.43 -7.01
CA ALA A 91 6.42 -15.53 -8.08
C ALA A 91 5.74 -15.34 -9.45
N LYS A 92 6.31 -14.49 -10.33
CA LYS A 92 5.72 -14.11 -11.63
C LYS A 92 5.24 -15.29 -12.50
N ASN A 93 5.91 -16.44 -12.43
CA ASN A 93 5.64 -17.61 -13.27
C ASN A 93 4.89 -18.73 -12.54
N ALA A 94 4.36 -18.47 -11.34
CA ALA A 94 3.65 -19.47 -10.56
C ALA A 94 2.14 -19.32 -10.73
N SER A 95 1.49 -20.37 -11.25
CA SER A 95 0.03 -20.47 -11.37
C SER A 95 -0.55 -21.36 -10.26
N MET A 96 -1.59 -20.88 -9.56
CA MET A 96 -2.17 -21.52 -8.39
C MET A 96 -3.63 -21.08 -8.12
N CYS A 97 -4.38 -21.88 -7.37
CA CYS A 97 -5.64 -21.45 -6.78
C CYS A 97 -5.38 -20.70 -5.46
N PHE A 98 -6.05 -19.56 -5.26
CA PHE A 98 -5.99 -18.80 -4.02
C PHE A 98 -7.20 -19.13 -3.12
N PRO A 99 -7.01 -19.39 -1.81
CA PRO A 99 -8.05 -19.96 -0.96
C PRO A 99 -9.07 -18.93 -0.47
N GLU A 100 -8.67 -17.66 -0.38
CA GLU A 100 -9.49 -16.58 0.16
C GLU A 100 -10.28 -15.86 -0.94
N ARG A 101 -11.43 -15.29 -0.56
CA ARG A 101 -12.28 -14.49 -1.46
C ARG A 101 -11.98 -13.01 -1.25
N THR A 102 -11.75 -12.29 -2.34
CA THR A 102 -11.65 -10.83 -2.34
C THR A 102 -12.00 -10.29 -3.72
N ASN A 103 -12.57 -9.09 -3.80
CA ASN A 103 -12.76 -8.35 -5.04
C ASN A 103 -11.66 -7.29 -5.27
N LYS A 104 -10.64 -7.25 -4.41
CA LYS A 104 -9.57 -6.24 -4.40
C LYS A 104 -8.22 -6.77 -4.89
N MET A 105 -8.17 -8.01 -5.36
CA MET A 105 -6.91 -8.64 -5.81
C MET A 105 -6.25 -7.82 -6.94
N SER A 106 -4.95 -7.58 -6.80
CA SER A 106 -4.16 -6.78 -7.74
C SER A 106 -4.04 -7.46 -9.10
N HIS A 107 -4.03 -6.67 -10.18
CA HIS A 107 -3.77 -7.17 -11.53
C HIS A 107 -2.34 -7.66 -11.67
N PHE A 108 -1.44 -7.24 -10.77
CA PHE A 108 -0.12 -7.85 -10.64
C PHE A 108 -0.21 -9.36 -10.39
N ASN A 109 -1.22 -9.82 -9.67
CA ASN A 109 -1.43 -11.25 -9.40
C ASN A 109 -2.28 -11.97 -10.46
N LYS A 110 -2.61 -11.32 -11.60
CA LYS A 110 -3.55 -11.88 -12.59
C LYS A 110 -3.09 -13.19 -13.22
N HIS A 111 -1.78 -13.34 -13.40
CA HIS A 111 -1.19 -14.56 -13.95
C HIS A 111 -0.89 -15.60 -12.86
N ASN A 112 -1.04 -15.23 -11.59
CA ASN A 112 -0.83 -16.13 -10.46
C ASN A 112 -2.08 -16.92 -10.10
N PHE A 113 -3.25 -16.27 -10.08
CA PHE A 113 -4.46 -16.85 -9.50
C PHE A 113 -5.51 -17.20 -10.55
N ILE A 114 -5.63 -18.50 -10.85
CA ILE A 114 -6.52 -19.02 -11.91
C ILE A 114 -8.00 -18.99 -11.54
N ASN A 115 -8.32 -18.90 -10.25
CA ASN A 115 -9.68 -18.89 -9.74
C ASN A 115 -10.22 -17.47 -9.47
N PHE A 116 -9.59 -16.45 -10.05
CA PHE A 116 -10.01 -15.05 -9.98
C PHE A 116 -10.43 -14.53 -11.36
N ASN A 117 -11.57 -13.83 -11.41
CA ASN A 117 -12.00 -13.13 -12.61
C ASN A 117 -11.65 -11.64 -12.50
N PHE A 118 -10.49 -11.26 -13.04
CA PHE A 118 -10.00 -9.88 -13.01
C PHE A 118 -10.80 -8.92 -13.89
N SER A 119 -11.51 -9.42 -14.91
CA SER A 119 -12.32 -8.60 -15.82
C SER A 119 -13.65 -8.14 -15.20
N PHE A 120 -14.26 -8.96 -14.34
CA PHE A 120 -15.56 -8.64 -13.72
C PHE A 120 -15.44 -8.13 -12.28
N ALA A 121 -14.33 -8.43 -11.59
CA ALA A 121 -14.17 -8.10 -10.18
C ALA A 121 -13.96 -6.60 -9.88
N ARG A 122 -13.67 -5.75 -10.87
CA ARG A 122 -13.40 -4.33 -10.64
C ARG A 122 -14.29 -3.38 -11.42
N LYS A 123 -14.98 -2.49 -10.69
CA LYS A 123 -15.54 -1.25 -11.24
C LYS A 123 -14.48 -0.15 -11.39
N ASN A 124 -13.37 -0.23 -10.66
CA ASN A 124 -12.32 0.80 -10.61
C ASN A 124 -11.02 0.28 -11.25
N LYS A 125 -10.43 1.06 -12.17
CA LYS A 125 -9.10 0.80 -12.73
C LYS A 125 -8.04 1.41 -11.79
N VAL A 126 -7.00 0.64 -11.46
CA VAL A 126 -5.82 1.16 -10.76
C VAL A 126 -4.86 1.76 -11.79
N CYS A 127 -4.34 2.94 -11.50
CA CYS A 127 -3.40 3.64 -12.39
C CYS A 127 -1.98 3.19 -12.07
N PHE A 128 -1.30 2.62 -13.06
CA PHE A 128 0.12 2.29 -12.95
C PHE A 128 0.97 3.44 -13.47
N VAL A 129 2.05 3.74 -12.75
CA VAL A 129 3.08 4.67 -13.22
C VAL A 129 3.72 4.11 -14.49
N LYS A 130 3.98 4.98 -15.47
CA LYS A 130 4.66 4.57 -16.70
C LYS A 130 6.14 4.32 -16.41
N GLU A 131 6.71 3.28 -17.02
CA GLU A 131 8.15 3.00 -16.92
C GLU A 131 9.00 4.13 -17.51
N SER A 132 8.48 4.85 -18.52
CA SER A 132 9.15 6.00 -19.13
C SER A 132 8.16 7.06 -19.58
N TYR A 133 8.65 8.30 -19.66
CA TYR A 133 7.90 9.45 -20.14
C TYR A 133 8.53 9.98 -21.44
N SER A 134 7.69 10.60 -22.29
CA SER A 134 8.21 11.26 -23.49
C SER A 134 9.01 12.52 -23.11
N VAL A 135 10.00 12.88 -23.92
CA VAL A 135 10.76 14.14 -23.75
C VAL A 135 9.83 15.36 -23.66
N LYS A 136 8.73 15.37 -24.43
CA LYS A 136 7.71 16.43 -24.37
C LYS A 136 7.03 16.47 -22.99
N THR A 137 6.65 15.32 -22.45
CA THR A 137 6.02 15.22 -21.12
C THR A 137 6.96 15.72 -20.03
N GLU A 138 8.22 15.27 -20.04
CA GLU A 138 9.23 15.72 -19.07
C GLU A 138 9.49 17.22 -19.16
N LYS A 139 9.63 17.76 -20.38
CA LYS A 139 9.80 19.20 -20.61
C LYS A 139 8.62 20.00 -20.06
N ASN A 140 7.39 19.52 -20.29
CA ASN A 140 6.19 20.19 -19.78
C ASN A 140 6.13 20.21 -18.26
N ARG A 141 6.35 19.06 -17.60
CA ARG A 141 6.37 18.96 -16.13
C ARG A 141 7.48 19.83 -15.52
N ARG A 142 8.66 19.87 -16.13
CA ARG A 142 9.77 20.74 -15.72
C ARG A 142 9.43 22.22 -15.86
N ASN A 143 8.74 22.60 -16.93
CA ASN A 143 8.29 23.98 -17.13
C ASN A 143 7.22 24.40 -16.12
N GLU A 144 6.32 23.49 -15.73
CA GLU A 144 5.33 23.74 -14.67
C GLU A 144 5.99 23.86 -13.30
N TYR A 145 6.92 22.98 -12.97
CA TYR A 145 7.74 23.08 -11.75
C TYR A 145 8.51 24.41 -11.69
N ASN A 146 9.16 24.79 -12.79
CA ASN A 146 9.88 26.06 -12.89
C ASN A 146 8.95 27.28 -12.77
N ARG A 147 7.72 27.19 -13.27
CA ARG A 147 6.72 28.26 -13.13
C ARG A 147 6.26 28.38 -11.68
N PHE A 148 5.98 27.26 -11.02
CA PHE A 148 5.60 27.21 -9.61
C PHE A 148 6.69 27.82 -8.73
N THR A 149 7.94 27.42 -8.93
CA THR A 149 9.08 27.93 -8.15
C THR A 149 9.34 29.42 -8.38
N ARG A 150 9.25 29.91 -9.62
CA ARG A 150 9.34 31.37 -9.91
C ARG A 150 8.24 32.20 -9.26
N ALA A 151 7.07 31.59 -8.99
CA ALA A 151 5.98 32.24 -8.28
C ALA A 151 6.14 32.19 -6.75
N GLY A 152 7.31 31.79 -6.23
CA GLY A 152 7.57 31.63 -4.79
C GLY A 152 7.18 30.27 -4.22
N GLY A 153 6.83 29.31 -5.09
CA GLY A 153 6.53 27.94 -4.71
C GLY A 153 7.76 27.16 -4.26
N ARG A 154 7.61 26.28 -3.27
CA ARG A 154 8.69 25.38 -2.80
C ARG A 154 8.17 23.96 -2.71
N CYS A 155 8.97 22.99 -3.11
CA CYS A 155 8.71 21.56 -2.88
C CYS A 155 9.68 21.06 -1.82
N CYS A 156 9.16 20.62 -0.68
CA CYS A 156 9.95 20.11 0.44
C CYS A 156 9.71 18.62 0.61
N ASP A 157 10.78 17.84 0.77
CA ASP A 157 10.67 16.40 1.02
C ASP A 157 9.95 16.17 2.36
N MET A 158 8.96 15.27 2.36
CA MET A 158 8.17 14.95 3.56
C MET A 158 9.03 14.43 4.72
N ASN A 159 10.21 13.86 4.44
CA ASN A 159 11.13 13.38 5.45
C ASN A 159 11.80 14.49 6.27
N GLN A 160 11.74 15.74 5.81
CA GLN A 160 12.27 16.90 6.55
C GLN A 160 11.38 17.32 7.72
N PHE A 161 10.14 16.82 7.79
CA PHE A 161 9.16 17.21 8.79
C PHE A 161 8.92 16.12 9.83
N SER A 162 8.60 16.56 11.04
CA SER A 162 8.14 15.70 12.12
C SER A 162 6.78 15.05 11.81
N PRO A 163 6.46 13.90 12.42
CA PRO A 163 5.13 13.29 12.30
C PRO A 163 3.99 14.25 12.68
N GLU A 164 4.20 15.11 13.66
CA GLU A 164 3.27 16.14 14.11
C GLU A 164 3.00 17.17 13.01
N GLU A 165 4.05 17.74 12.43
CA GLU A 165 3.93 18.69 11.32
C GLU A 165 3.22 18.07 10.12
N LEU A 166 3.57 16.83 9.75
CA LEU A 166 2.93 16.14 8.64
C LEU A 166 1.43 15.90 8.88
N ALA A 167 1.05 15.54 10.10
CA ALA A 167 -0.36 15.38 10.47
C ALA A 167 -1.11 16.71 10.44
N ASP A 168 -0.47 17.79 10.91
CA ASP A 168 -1.06 19.13 10.92
C ASP A 168 -1.24 19.69 9.50
N TYR A 169 -0.26 19.51 8.62
CA TYR A 169 -0.37 19.88 7.20
C TYR A 169 -1.46 19.09 6.49
N TYR A 170 -1.58 17.78 6.77
CA TYR A 170 -2.64 16.94 6.20
C TYR A 170 -4.02 17.46 6.61
N ILE A 171 -4.23 17.70 7.91
CA ILE A 171 -5.50 18.19 8.44
C ILE A 171 -5.83 19.56 7.87
N PHE A 172 -4.85 20.47 7.83
CA PHE A 172 -5.03 21.80 7.26
C PHE A 172 -5.51 21.72 5.80
N LEU A 173 -4.76 21.03 4.94
CA LEU A 173 -5.08 20.90 3.52
C LEU A 173 -6.39 20.15 3.27
N PHE A 174 -6.68 19.11 4.05
CA PHE A 174 -7.93 18.36 3.96
C PHE A 174 -9.12 19.27 4.26
N LYS A 175 -9.07 20.03 5.36
CA LYS A 175 -10.13 20.97 5.75
C LYS A 175 -10.27 22.11 4.74
N SER A 176 -9.17 22.63 4.20
CA SER A 176 -9.22 23.65 3.15
C SER A 176 -9.91 23.15 1.87
N ARG A 177 -9.80 21.85 1.57
CA ARG A 177 -10.41 21.24 0.37
C ARG A 177 -11.87 20.84 0.58
N PHE A 178 -12.19 20.22 1.71
CA PHE A 178 -13.47 19.55 1.91
C PHE A 178 -14.37 20.24 2.94
N SER A 179 -13.84 21.22 3.70
CA SER A 179 -14.53 21.80 4.85
C SER A 179 -15.08 20.68 5.75
N ASP A 180 -16.38 20.68 6.05
CA ASP A 180 -17.04 19.66 6.86
C ASP A 180 -17.83 18.62 6.04
N SER A 181 -17.63 18.56 4.72
CA SER A 181 -18.37 17.63 3.84
C SER A 181 -17.92 16.18 3.98
N ILE A 182 -16.70 15.94 4.47
CA ILE A 182 -16.11 14.62 4.67
C ILE A 182 -15.37 14.61 6.01
N THR A 183 -15.48 13.52 6.77
CA THR A 183 -14.74 13.36 8.02
C THR A 183 -13.25 13.16 7.75
N CYS A 184 -12.41 14.04 8.32
CA CYS A 184 -10.96 13.89 8.32
C CYS A 184 -10.50 12.83 9.33
N TYR A 185 -9.36 12.19 9.08
CA TYR A 185 -8.69 11.35 10.09
C TYR A 185 -8.32 12.16 11.33
N SER A 186 -8.31 11.49 12.49
CA SER A 186 -7.86 12.15 13.73
C SER A 186 -6.36 12.42 13.68
N ARG A 187 -5.95 13.55 14.28
CA ARG A 187 -4.55 13.93 14.42
C ARG A 187 -3.71 12.81 15.07
N GLU A 188 -4.24 12.19 16.11
CA GLU A 188 -3.57 11.10 16.82
C GLU A 188 -3.32 9.87 15.91
N ASN A 189 -4.30 9.46 15.10
CA ASN A 189 -4.12 8.31 14.20
C ASN A 189 -3.16 8.62 13.06
N LEU A 190 -3.16 9.87 12.55
CA LEU A 190 -2.19 10.33 11.57
C LEU A 190 -0.77 10.23 12.13
N ILE A 191 -0.51 10.87 13.28
CA ILE A 191 0.81 10.84 13.93
C ILE A 191 1.24 9.40 14.20
N THR A 192 0.35 8.59 14.77
CA THR A 192 0.63 7.19 15.06
C THR A 192 1.09 6.43 13.82
N LEU A 193 0.34 6.52 12.72
CA LEU A 193 0.69 5.76 11.51
C LEU A 193 1.98 6.30 10.89
N ILE A 194 2.17 7.62 10.85
CA ILE A 194 3.36 8.25 10.29
C ILE A 194 4.62 7.82 11.07
N ILE A 195 4.55 7.74 12.40
CA ILE A 195 5.65 7.20 13.21
C ILE A 195 5.91 5.74 12.85
N ALA A 196 4.86 4.91 12.85
CA ALA A 196 5.00 3.48 12.64
C ALA A 196 5.52 3.13 11.23
N MET A 197 5.17 3.95 10.23
CA MET A 197 5.45 3.72 8.81
C MET A 197 6.43 4.75 8.24
N LYS A 198 7.25 5.41 9.07
CA LYS A 198 8.14 6.50 8.62
C LYS A 198 9.08 6.06 7.49
N ARG A 199 9.57 4.82 7.52
CA ARG A 199 10.44 4.26 6.48
C ARG A 199 9.73 4.01 5.14
N MET A 200 8.41 3.91 5.16
CA MET A 200 7.57 3.74 3.98
C MET A 200 7.07 5.08 3.44
N LEU A 201 7.23 6.17 4.19
CA LEU A 201 6.75 7.49 3.80
C LEU A 201 7.61 8.05 2.67
N PHE A 202 6.97 8.51 1.59
CA PHE A 202 7.68 9.14 0.48
C PHE A 202 6.84 10.29 -0.10
N GLY A 203 7.52 11.23 -0.75
CA GLY A 203 6.87 12.33 -1.48
C GLY A 203 7.28 13.71 -0.99
N TYR A 204 6.53 14.71 -1.46
CA TYR A 204 6.82 16.12 -1.24
C TYR A 204 5.57 16.86 -0.77
N ILE A 205 5.77 17.88 0.06
CA ILE A 205 4.78 18.90 0.36
C ILE A 205 5.14 20.15 -0.43
N LEU A 206 4.14 20.74 -1.08
CA LEU A 206 4.26 21.98 -1.81
C LEU A 206 3.83 23.14 -0.91
N PHE A 207 4.60 24.22 -0.94
CA PHE A 207 4.35 25.45 -0.19
C PHE A 207 4.28 26.65 -1.12
N VAL A 208 3.48 27.65 -0.75
CA VAL A 208 3.56 29.02 -1.27
C VAL A 208 3.82 29.95 -0.08
N GLY A 209 4.93 30.69 -0.10
CA GLY A 209 5.40 31.37 1.10
C GLY A 209 5.72 30.36 2.20
N ASN A 210 5.11 30.48 3.37
CA ASN A 210 5.26 29.54 4.50
C ASN A 210 4.05 28.61 4.70
N GLU A 211 3.04 28.69 3.83
CA GLU A 211 1.82 27.89 3.96
C GLU A 211 1.86 26.66 3.03
N PRO A 212 1.49 25.46 3.53
CA PRO A 212 1.36 24.29 2.67
C PRO A 212 0.16 24.49 1.73
N CYS A 213 0.34 24.23 0.44
CA CYS A 213 -0.73 24.36 -0.56
C CYS A 213 -1.14 23.04 -1.20
N ALA A 214 -0.27 22.01 -1.17
CA ALA A 214 -0.63 20.67 -1.59
C ALA A 214 0.28 19.63 -0.93
N MET A 215 -0.29 18.47 -0.64
CA MET A 215 0.45 17.27 -0.25
C MET A 215 -0.34 16.04 -0.66
N ASP A 216 0.36 14.92 -0.76
CA ASP A 216 -0.26 13.60 -0.77
C ASP A 216 0.42 12.76 0.29
N LEU A 217 -0.36 12.12 1.17
CA LEU A 217 0.20 11.29 2.24
C LEU A 217 0.37 9.87 1.71
N LEU A 218 1.51 9.63 1.08
CA LEU A 218 1.78 8.39 0.36
C LEU A 218 2.73 7.48 1.14
N PHE A 219 2.39 6.19 1.11
CA PHE A 219 3.22 5.12 1.64
C PHE A 219 3.66 4.22 0.51
N MET A 220 4.88 3.73 0.59
CA MET A 220 5.50 2.87 -0.40
C MET A 220 5.89 1.54 0.23
N ALA A 221 5.69 0.46 -0.51
CA ALA A 221 6.23 -0.85 -0.17
C ALA A 221 7.30 -1.23 -1.19
N GLU A 222 8.54 -1.34 -0.73
CA GLU A 222 9.68 -1.77 -1.54
C GLU A 222 9.98 -3.25 -1.32
N SER A 223 10.43 -3.89 -2.38
CA SER A 223 10.89 -5.28 -2.42
C SER A 223 12.02 -5.38 -3.45
N GLU A 224 12.68 -6.53 -3.58
CA GLU A 224 13.84 -6.72 -4.46
C GLU A 224 13.61 -6.29 -5.91
N HIS A 225 12.37 -6.39 -6.40
CA HIS A 225 12.05 -6.19 -7.82
C HIS A 225 10.84 -5.29 -8.07
N ILE A 226 10.15 -4.84 -7.01
CA ILE A 226 8.88 -4.12 -7.12
C ILE A 226 8.85 -3.01 -6.07
N ILE A 227 8.43 -1.83 -6.52
CA ILE A 227 8.02 -0.72 -5.66
C ILE A 227 6.52 -0.52 -5.88
N TYR A 228 5.75 -0.62 -4.80
CA TYR A 228 4.32 -0.36 -4.78
C TYR A 228 4.06 0.98 -4.08
N PHE A 229 3.12 1.77 -4.61
CA PHE A 229 2.67 3.06 -4.07
C PHE A 229 1.16 3.01 -3.82
#